data_AF-A0A640KNZ1-F1
#
_entry.id   AF-A0A640KNZ1-F1
#
_cell.length_a   1.000
_cell.length_b   1.000
_cell.length_c   1.000
_cell.angle_alpha   90.00
_cell.angle_beta   90.00
_cell.angle_gamma   90.00
#
_symmetry.space_group_name_H-M   'P 1'
#
loop_
_entity.id
_entity.type
_entity.pdbx_description
1 polymer ?
#
loop_
_entity_poly.entity_id
_entity_poly.type
_entity_poly.pdbx_seq_one_letter_code
_entity_poly.pdbx_strand_id
1 'polypeptide(L)'
;MVSVQQAERIAAAIELPDWVLTKSASLVYTCFGPAADAFERSIKTNFPAQHAFVEAWMRAHSHPFAERLPYLNPWHGIASVLAYLALILALRVLSRGVGKLSCRTLGMVHNLGLHLLSLYMSLGLMISARAAGYSLWNNAAGTSPAEWRIAKLIWLFYVSKVVEWLDTVIMLLKQNYRQVTFLHVYHHTTIFVLWWVASLLAPGGESYYSAMVNSGVHVFMYGYYFLTLLFPSGMVRDVLNKFKFVITKGQMCQFTFNCVQSVYDLLWVPRDKLKYSSVLLHILFWYMISLLALFGNFLKRQKSSHRRADTAAASAATEDTMAKPCGHRTDGTRGKAGMTRVQLEKLKSEQAAELQRLTRESGNGKGQNVSVDTMARN
;
A
#
# COMPACT_ATOMS: atom_id res chain seq x y z
N MET A 1 -8.26 13.43 -28.78
CA MET A 1 -9.10 13.06 -27.60
C MET A 1 -10.21 12.14 -28.07
N VAL A 2 -10.54 11.09 -27.31
CA VAL A 2 -11.66 10.19 -27.61
C VAL A 2 -12.98 10.98 -27.53
N SER A 3 -13.87 10.80 -28.52
CA SER A 3 -15.18 11.46 -28.51
C SER A 3 -16.06 10.89 -27.39
N VAL A 4 -17.08 11.63 -26.93
CA VAL A 4 -17.99 11.14 -25.88
C VAL A 4 -18.69 9.84 -26.31
N GLN A 5 -19.09 9.74 -27.58
CA GLN A 5 -19.72 8.53 -28.14
C GLN A 5 -18.76 7.34 -28.19
N GLN A 6 -17.49 7.56 -28.53
CA GLN A 6 -16.47 6.51 -28.48
C GLN A 6 -16.19 6.08 -27.04
N ALA A 7 -16.11 7.03 -26.11
CA ALA A 7 -15.93 6.75 -24.69
C ALA A 7 -17.11 5.95 -24.14
N GLU A 8 -18.35 6.27 -24.54
CA GLU A 8 -19.55 5.52 -24.17
C GLU A 8 -19.49 4.07 -24.63
N ARG A 9 -19.11 3.82 -25.89
CA ARG A 9 -18.94 2.45 -26.43
C ARG A 9 -17.89 1.66 -25.65
N ILE A 10 -16.75 2.27 -25.36
CA ILE A 10 -15.67 1.60 -24.60
C ILE A 10 -16.11 1.37 -23.16
N ALA A 11 -16.72 2.36 -22.50
CA ALA A 11 -17.19 2.26 -21.13
C ALA A 11 -18.24 1.17 -20.97
N ALA A 12 -19.18 1.03 -21.92
CA ALA A 12 -20.16 -0.05 -21.93
C ALA A 12 -19.49 -1.44 -22.11
N ALA A 13 -18.43 -1.53 -22.92
CA ALA A 13 -17.72 -2.79 -23.15
C ALA A 13 -16.88 -3.25 -21.93
N ILE A 14 -16.38 -2.33 -21.12
CA ILE A 14 -15.57 -2.62 -19.92
C ILE A 14 -16.37 -2.48 -18.61
N GLU A 15 -17.67 -2.24 -18.72
CA GLU A 15 -18.55 -2.02 -17.58
C GLU A 15 -18.53 -3.22 -16.63
N LEU A 16 -18.39 -2.96 -15.33
CA LEU A 16 -18.49 -3.99 -14.32
C LEU A 16 -19.90 -4.60 -14.35
N PRO A 17 -20.08 -5.88 -14.72
CA PRO A 17 -21.40 -6.44 -14.85
C PRO A 17 -22.14 -6.50 -13.50
N ASP A 18 -23.45 -6.25 -13.48
CA ASP A 18 -24.23 -6.23 -12.24
C ASP A 18 -24.21 -7.59 -11.52
N TRP A 19 -24.06 -8.71 -12.25
CA TRP A 19 -23.92 -10.03 -11.63
C TRP A 19 -22.62 -10.18 -10.81
N VAL A 20 -21.57 -9.42 -11.13
CA VAL A 20 -20.33 -9.42 -10.34
C VAL A 20 -20.57 -8.79 -8.98
N LEU A 21 -21.36 -7.70 -8.91
CA LEU A 21 -21.77 -7.09 -7.64
C LEU A 21 -22.55 -8.09 -6.79
N THR A 22 -23.56 -8.75 -7.36
CA THR A 22 -24.41 -9.67 -6.60
C THR A 22 -23.66 -10.93 -6.16
N LYS A 23 -22.82 -11.52 -7.02
CA LYS A 23 -22.01 -12.69 -6.66
C LYS A 23 -20.93 -12.36 -5.63
N SER A 24 -20.23 -11.23 -5.77
CA SER A 24 -19.24 -10.81 -4.79
C SER A 24 -19.88 -10.52 -3.43
N ALA A 25 -21.02 -9.83 -3.41
CA ALA A 25 -21.80 -9.60 -2.20
C ALA A 25 -22.22 -10.91 -1.53
N SER A 26 -22.78 -11.85 -2.31
CA SER A 26 -23.19 -13.16 -1.80
C SER A 26 -22.03 -13.96 -1.22
N LEU A 27 -20.87 -13.97 -1.87
CA LEU A 27 -19.67 -14.64 -1.38
C LEU A 27 -19.19 -14.04 -0.06
N VAL A 28 -19.06 -12.71 0.00
CA VAL A 28 -18.62 -11.99 1.20
C VAL A 28 -19.60 -12.22 2.35
N TYR A 29 -20.90 -12.14 2.07
CA TYR A 29 -21.94 -12.37 3.06
C TYR A 29 -21.93 -13.82 3.57
N THR A 30 -21.67 -14.80 2.71
CA THR A 30 -21.55 -16.21 3.14
C THR A 30 -20.40 -16.41 4.12
N CYS A 31 -19.27 -15.72 3.91
CA CYS A 31 -18.10 -15.85 4.78
C CYS A 31 -18.21 -15.05 6.09
N PHE A 32 -18.78 -13.84 6.05
CA PHE A 32 -18.69 -12.87 7.15
C PHE A 32 -20.03 -12.33 7.63
N GLY A 33 -21.09 -12.48 6.84
CA GLY A 33 -22.44 -11.98 7.11
C GLY A 33 -22.99 -12.42 8.46
N PRO A 34 -22.99 -13.72 8.82
CA PRO A 34 -23.50 -14.17 10.11
C PRO A 34 -22.83 -13.51 11.32
N ALA A 35 -21.51 -13.28 11.25
CA ALA A 35 -20.78 -12.61 12.32
C ALA A 35 -21.09 -11.11 12.38
N ALA A 36 -21.19 -10.46 11.22
CA ALA A 36 -21.56 -9.05 11.12
C ALA A 36 -23.01 -8.80 11.61
N ASP A 37 -23.94 -9.69 11.28
CA ASP A 37 -25.34 -9.63 11.72
C ASP A 37 -25.48 -9.93 13.22
N ALA A 38 -24.62 -10.80 13.78
CA ALA A 38 -24.56 -10.99 15.23
C ALA A 38 -24.06 -9.71 15.94
N PHE A 39 -23.07 -9.04 15.37
CA PHE A 39 -22.59 -7.74 15.89
C PHE A 39 -23.68 -6.67 15.82
N GLU A 40 -24.35 -6.52 14.67
CA GLU A 40 -25.46 -5.58 14.50
C GLU A 40 -26.61 -5.86 15.48
N ARG A 41 -27.01 -7.12 15.65
CA ARG A 41 -28.02 -7.51 16.65
C ARG A 41 -27.61 -7.14 18.08
N SER A 42 -26.33 -7.28 18.42
CA SER A 42 -25.81 -6.85 19.72
C SER A 42 -25.92 -5.34 19.89
N ILE A 43 -25.58 -4.55 18.87
CA ILE A 43 -25.75 -3.09 18.91
C ILE A 43 -27.23 -2.72 19.03
N LYS A 44 -28.11 -3.35 18.25
CA LYS A 44 -29.55 -3.09 18.31
C LYS A 44 -30.15 -3.39 19.68
N THR A 45 -29.64 -4.42 20.36
CA THR A 45 -30.11 -4.83 21.69
C THR A 45 -29.57 -3.91 22.79
N ASN A 46 -28.28 -3.58 22.77
CA ASN A 46 -27.63 -2.84 23.84
C ASN A 46 -27.68 -1.30 23.65
N PHE A 47 -27.82 -0.83 22.41
CA PHE A 47 -27.75 0.57 22.01
C PHE A 47 -28.85 0.93 20.98
N PRO A 48 -30.15 0.69 21.29
CA PRO A 48 -31.24 0.84 20.34
C PRO A 48 -31.42 2.29 19.84
N ALA A 49 -31.17 3.30 20.69
CA ALA A 49 -31.28 4.70 20.31
C ALA A 49 -30.23 5.10 19.27
N GLN A 50 -28.99 4.65 19.45
CA GLN A 50 -27.88 4.87 18.52
C GLN A 50 -28.14 4.12 17.20
N HIS A 51 -28.66 2.90 17.30
CA HIS A 51 -29.06 2.12 16.12
C HIS A 51 -30.10 2.87 15.27
N ALA A 52 -31.19 3.29 15.90
CA ALA A 52 -32.27 4.01 15.23
C ALA A 52 -31.81 5.35 14.65
N PHE A 53 -30.94 6.09 15.36
CA PHE A 53 -30.35 7.33 14.86
C PHE A 53 -29.57 7.10 13.57
N VAL A 54 -28.69 6.09 13.53
CA VAL A 54 -27.88 5.79 12.34
C VAL A 54 -28.77 5.37 11.17
N GLU A 55 -29.76 4.51 11.39
CA GLU A 55 -30.70 4.11 10.34
C GLU A 55 -31.53 5.28 9.80
N ALA A 56 -31.97 6.19 10.68
CA ALA A 56 -32.68 7.40 10.28
C ALA A 56 -31.77 8.34 9.47
N TRP A 57 -30.53 8.54 9.92
CA TRP A 57 -29.56 9.36 9.22
C TRP A 57 -29.25 8.80 7.83
N MET A 58 -29.03 7.48 7.72
CA MET A 58 -28.80 6.82 6.43
C MET A 58 -29.98 7.01 5.48
N ARG A 59 -31.21 6.74 5.93
CA ARG A 59 -32.40 6.94 5.08
C ARG A 59 -32.55 8.38 4.59
N ALA A 60 -32.14 9.35 5.39
CA ALA A 60 -32.24 10.77 5.03
C ALA A 60 -31.15 11.25 4.05
N HIS A 61 -29.99 10.59 4.00
CA HIS A 61 -28.82 11.08 3.25
C HIS A 61 -28.30 10.13 2.17
N SER A 62 -28.84 8.91 2.06
CA SER A 62 -28.37 7.92 1.09
C SER A 62 -28.71 8.34 -0.33
N HIS A 63 -27.72 8.24 -1.22
CA HIS A 63 -27.95 8.41 -2.64
C HIS A 63 -28.86 7.30 -3.20
N PRO A 64 -29.70 7.54 -4.22
CA PRO A 64 -30.57 6.51 -4.80
C PRO A 64 -29.84 5.24 -5.28
N PHE A 65 -28.59 5.38 -5.69
CA PHE A 65 -27.75 4.24 -6.08
C PHE A 65 -27.21 3.43 -4.90
N ALA A 66 -27.14 3.99 -3.70
CA ALA A 66 -26.57 3.31 -2.53
C ALA A 66 -27.35 2.03 -2.17
N GLU A 67 -28.67 2.00 -2.37
CA GLU A 67 -29.49 0.80 -2.12
C GLU A 67 -29.10 -0.40 -2.99
N ARG A 68 -28.52 -0.14 -4.17
CA ARG A 68 -28.08 -1.16 -5.13
C ARG A 68 -26.64 -1.59 -4.91
N LEU A 69 -25.89 -0.86 -4.09
CA LEU A 69 -24.48 -1.12 -3.83
C LEU A 69 -24.34 -1.98 -2.57
N PRO A 70 -23.75 -3.19 -2.67
CA PRO A 70 -23.63 -4.07 -1.52
C PRO A 70 -22.59 -3.55 -0.51
N TYR A 71 -22.65 -4.05 0.72
CA TYR A 71 -21.66 -3.76 1.77
C TYR A 71 -21.60 -2.28 2.21
N LEU A 72 -22.75 -1.59 2.16
CA LEU A 72 -22.95 -0.25 2.70
C LEU A 72 -23.66 -0.21 4.06
N ASN A 73 -24.00 -1.37 4.66
CA ASN A 73 -24.49 -1.41 6.04
C ASN A 73 -23.38 -0.87 7.00
N PRO A 74 -23.67 0.16 7.82
CA PRO A 74 -22.69 0.82 8.68
C PRO A 74 -22.13 -0.12 9.75
N TRP A 75 -22.96 -1.01 10.28
CA TRP A 75 -22.58 -1.95 11.34
C TRP A 75 -21.62 -3.00 10.81
N HIS A 76 -21.83 -3.45 9.57
CA HIS A 76 -20.90 -4.33 8.87
C HIS A 76 -19.54 -3.62 8.64
N GLY A 77 -19.58 -2.35 8.24
CA GLY A 77 -18.37 -1.52 8.08
C GLY A 77 -17.59 -1.36 9.40
N ILE A 78 -18.28 -1.00 10.49
CA ILE A 78 -17.69 -0.87 11.83
C ILE A 78 -17.11 -2.21 12.31
N ALA A 79 -17.87 -3.30 12.19
CA ALA A 79 -17.40 -4.64 12.54
C ALA A 79 -16.12 -5.02 11.79
N SER A 80 -16.04 -4.65 10.51
CA SER A 80 -14.89 -4.95 9.66
C SER A 80 -13.64 -4.16 10.08
N VAL A 81 -13.79 -2.88 10.43
CA VAL A 81 -12.69 -2.08 11.00
C VAL A 81 -12.21 -2.65 12.33
N LEU A 82 -13.14 -3.02 13.22
CA LEU A 82 -12.78 -3.63 14.50
C LEU A 82 -12.06 -4.97 14.30
N ALA A 83 -12.54 -5.80 13.36
CA ALA A 83 -11.91 -7.06 12.99
C ALA A 83 -10.49 -6.85 12.43
N TYR A 84 -10.28 -5.85 11.58
CA TYR A 84 -8.96 -5.48 11.06
C TYR A 84 -7.98 -5.08 12.18
N LEU A 85 -8.41 -4.22 13.10
CA LEU A 85 -7.58 -3.80 14.23
C LEU A 85 -7.29 -4.97 15.19
N ALA A 86 -8.29 -5.79 15.50
CA ALA A 86 -8.12 -6.99 16.30
C ALA A 86 -7.15 -7.99 15.65
N LEU A 87 -7.24 -8.18 14.33
CA LEU A 87 -6.35 -9.04 13.56
C LEU A 87 -4.89 -8.56 13.64
N ILE A 88 -4.64 -7.26 13.56
CA ILE A 88 -3.28 -6.69 13.73
C ILE A 88 -2.73 -7.05 15.11
N LEU A 89 -3.53 -6.89 16.17
CA LEU A 89 -3.12 -7.20 17.54
C LEU A 89 -2.87 -8.69 17.73
N ALA A 90 -3.80 -9.54 17.28
CA ALA A 90 -3.70 -10.99 17.37
C ALA A 90 -2.45 -11.52 16.64
N LEU A 91 -2.22 -11.08 15.39
CA LEU A 91 -1.05 -11.50 14.62
C LEU A 91 0.27 -11.02 15.25
N ARG A 92 0.30 -9.83 15.88
CA ARG A 92 1.49 -9.35 16.61
C ARG A 92 1.82 -10.16 17.86
N VAL A 93 0.81 -10.73 18.52
CA VAL A 93 1.01 -11.60 19.69
C VAL A 93 1.43 -12.99 19.23
N LEU A 94 0.69 -13.57 18.27
CA LEU A 94 0.94 -14.92 17.76
C LEU A 94 2.31 -15.05 17.09
N SER A 95 2.76 -14.00 16.39
CA SER A 95 4.06 -13.99 15.72
C SER A 95 5.26 -14.04 16.67
N ARG A 96 5.06 -13.87 17.98
CA ARG A 96 6.11 -14.11 19.00
C ARG A 96 6.42 -15.61 19.15
N GLY A 97 5.48 -16.48 18.83
CA GLY A 97 5.62 -17.94 18.91
C GLY A 97 5.81 -18.64 17.56
N VAL A 98 5.58 -17.95 16.44
CA VAL A 98 5.66 -18.51 15.08
C VAL A 98 6.85 -17.92 14.33
N GLY A 99 7.68 -18.77 13.70
CA GLY A 99 8.80 -18.35 12.87
C GLY A 99 8.39 -17.56 11.62
N LYS A 100 9.36 -16.99 10.91
CA LYS A 100 9.11 -16.21 9.67
C LYS A 100 8.49 -17.09 8.59
N LEU A 101 7.33 -16.69 8.08
CA LEU A 101 6.68 -17.36 6.96
C LEU A 101 7.13 -16.78 5.62
N SER A 102 7.41 -17.66 4.65
CA SER A 102 7.69 -17.25 3.27
C SER A 102 6.39 -16.95 2.54
N CYS A 103 5.93 -15.70 2.61
CA CYS A 103 4.72 -15.25 1.90
C CYS A 103 5.03 -14.73 0.48
N ARG A 104 6.04 -15.28 -0.21
CA ARG A 104 6.47 -14.75 -1.52
C ARG A 104 5.37 -14.90 -2.58
N THR A 105 4.86 -16.12 -2.78
CA THR A 105 3.82 -16.39 -3.78
C THR A 105 2.54 -15.64 -3.47
N LEU A 106 2.09 -15.65 -2.21
CA LEU A 106 0.94 -14.89 -1.74
C LEU A 106 1.12 -13.39 -2.05
N GLY A 107 2.28 -12.83 -1.70
CA GLY A 107 2.61 -11.44 -2.02
C GLY A 107 2.62 -11.17 -3.52
N MET A 108 3.13 -12.07 -4.36
CA MET A 108 3.14 -11.89 -5.82
C MET A 108 1.71 -11.85 -6.39
N VAL A 109 0.88 -12.84 -6.04
CA VAL A 109 -0.52 -12.92 -6.50
C VAL A 109 -1.30 -11.70 -6.02
N HIS A 110 -1.15 -11.32 -4.76
CA HIS A 110 -1.80 -10.16 -4.16
C HIS A 110 -1.42 -8.84 -4.84
N ASN A 111 -0.12 -8.57 -5.00
CA ASN A 111 0.35 -7.34 -5.65
C ASN A 111 -0.02 -7.29 -7.14
N LEU A 112 0.01 -8.43 -7.85
CA LEU A 112 -0.43 -8.48 -9.25
C LEU A 112 -1.94 -8.21 -9.36
N GLY A 113 -2.74 -8.84 -8.49
CA GLY A 113 -4.18 -8.62 -8.43
C GLY A 113 -4.53 -7.15 -8.18
N LEU A 114 -3.91 -6.52 -7.17
CA LEU A 114 -4.13 -5.10 -6.88
C LEU A 114 -3.60 -4.17 -7.98
N HIS A 115 -2.51 -4.53 -8.66
CA HIS A 115 -2.03 -3.78 -9.82
C HIS A 115 -3.08 -3.78 -10.96
N LEU A 116 -3.60 -4.96 -11.33
CA LEU A 116 -4.60 -5.08 -12.38
C LEU A 116 -5.94 -4.45 -11.99
N LEU A 117 -6.38 -4.62 -10.75
CA LEU A 117 -7.60 -4.00 -10.22
C LEU A 117 -7.48 -2.46 -10.24
N SER A 118 -6.34 -1.92 -9.81
CA SER A 118 -6.08 -0.48 -9.84
C SER A 118 -6.05 0.06 -11.28
N LEU A 119 -5.49 -0.71 -12.23
CA LEU A 119 -5.47 -0.33 -13.64
C LEU A 119 -6.88 -0.28 -14.21
N TYR A 120 -7.69 -1.30 -13.91
CA TYR A 120 -9.09 -1.35 -14.31
C TYR A 120 -9.87 -0.16 -13.74
N MET A 121 -9.76 0.12 -12.44
CA MET A 121 -10.47 1.24 -11.80
C MET A 121 -10.01 2.59 -12.37
N SER A 122 -8.71 2.80 -12.54
CA SER A 122 -8.17 4.06 -13.07
C SER A 122 -8.64 4.34 -14.48
N LEU A 123 -8.49 3.38 -15.40
CA LEU A 123 -8.91 3.55 -16.80
C LEU A 123 -10.44 3.57 -16.91
N GLY A 124 -11.13 2.69 -16.16
CA GLY A 124 -12.57 2.62 -16.12
C GLY A 124 -13.21 3.93 -15.68
N LEU A 125 -12.69 4.57 -14.61
CA LEU A 125 -13.19 5.86 -14.13
C LEU A 125 -12.90 6.97 -15.14
N MET A 126 -11.71 7.00 -15.73
CA MET A 126 -11.35 8.00 -16.74
C MET A 126 -12.27 7.93 -17.97
N ILE A 127 -12.52 6.73 -18.48
CA ILE A 127 -13.37 6.51 -19.67
C ILE A 127 -14.84 6.77 -19.31
N SER A 128 -15.31 6.28 -18.17
CA SER A 128 -16.71 6.46 -17.72
C SER A 128 -17.03 7.92 -17.41
N ALA A 129 -16.10 8.68 -16.80
CA ALA A 129 -16.26 10.11 -16.58
C ALA A 129 -16.35 10.87 -17.90
N ARG A 130 -15.53 10.51 -18.90
CA ARG A 130 -15.63 11.10 -20.25
C ARG A 130 -16.96 10.77 -20.92
N ALA A 131 -17.44 9.54 -20.75
CA ALA A 131 -18.72 9.08 -21.28
C ALA A 131 -19.92 9.79 -20.60
N ALA A 132 -19.84 10.04 -19.30
CA ALA A 132 -20.83 10.82 -18.53
C ALA A 132 -20.76 12.34 -18.80
N GLY A 133 -19.81 12.81 -19.62
CA GLY A 133 -19.64 14.23 -19.92
C GLY A 133 -19.12 15.06 -18.74
N TYR A 134 -18.41 14.44 -17.79
CA TYR A 134 -17.84 15.14 -16.66
C TYR A 134 -16.81 16.18 -17.11
N SER A 135 -16.86 17.35 -16.48
CA SER A 135 -15.76 18.32 -16.48
C SER A 135 -14.64 17.82 -15.58
N LEU A 136 -13.51 18.53 -15.56
CA LEU A 136 -12.42 18.16 -14.66
C LEU A 136 -12.86 18.20 -13.18
N TRP A 137 -13.57 19.26 -12.77
CA TRP A 137 -14.09 19.51 -11.41
C TRP A 137 -15.53 20.07 -11.46
N ASN A 138 -16.18 20.19 -10.30
CA ASN A 138 -17.60 20.51 -10.09
C ASN A 138 -18.63 19.62 -10.83
N ASN A 139 -18.50 18.31 -10.70
CA ASN A 139 -19.39 17.29 -11.26
C ASN A 139 -20.45 16.83 -10.25
N ALA A 140 -21.68 16.66 -10.70
CA ALA A 140 -22.77 16.11 -9.90
C ALA A 140 -22.63 14.59 -9.74
N ALA A 141 -23.06 14.06 -8.60
CA ALA A 141 -23.42 12.65 -8.50
C ALA A 141 -24.90 12.52 -8.87
N GLY A 142 -25.18 12.35 -10.17
CA GLY A 142 -26.52 12.10 -10.68
C GLY A 142 -26.87 10.62 -10.75
N THR A 143 -28.00 10.34 -11.40
CA THR A 143 -28.62 9.01 -11.47
C THR A 143 -28.74 8.45 -12.89
N SER A 144 -27.96 8.97 -13.84
CA SER A 144 -27.99 8.46 -15.22
C SER A 144 -27.34 7.07 -15.34
N PRO A 145 -27.61 6.31 -16.44
CA PRO A 145 -26.93 5.04 -16.69
C PRO A 145 -25.39 5.17 -16.75
N ALA A 146 -24.89 6.27 -17.30
CA ALA A 146 -23.45 6.54 -17.33
C ALA A 146 -22.87 6.72 -15.92
N GLU A 147 -23.61 7.40 -15.04
CA GLU A 147 -23.23 7.61 -13.64
C GLU A 147 -23.39 6.34 -12.80
N TRP A 148 -24.30 5.43 -13.15
CA TRP A 148 -24.37 4.11 -12.52
C TRP A 148 -23.06 3.33 -12.71
N ARG A 149 -22.43 3.41 -13.89
CA ARG A 149 -21.11 2.79 -14.12
C ARG A 149 -20.03 3.39 -13.24
N ILE A 150 -20.04 4.72 -13.09
CA ILE A 150 -19.12 5.42 -12.18
C ILE A 150 -19.38 4.97 -10.74
N ALA A 151 -20.64 4.90 -10.30
CA ALA A 151 -21.02 4.43 -8.97
C ALA A 151 -20.50 3.01 -8.68
N LYS A 152 -20.61 2.10 -9.65
CA LYS A 152 -20.04 0.74 -9.54
C LYS A 152 -18.52 0.76 -9.39
N LEU A 153 -17.82 1.64 -10.11
CA LEU A 153 -16.36 1.78 -9.99
C LEU A 153 -15.94 2.44 -8.67
N ILE A 154 -16.70 3.42 -8.18
CA ILE A 154 -16.50 4.02 -6.85
C ILE A 154 -16.75 2.99 -5.74
N TRP A 155 -17.79 2.17 -5.88
CA TRP A 155 -18.03 1.06 -4.98
C TRP A 155 -16.90 0.01 -5.03
N LEU A 156 -16.43 -0.35 -6.23
CA LEU A 156 -15.31 -1.27 -6.37
C LEU A 156 -14.05 -0.72 -5.71
N PHE A 157 -13.81 0.59 -5.84
CA PHE A 157 -12.74 1.30 -5.15
C PHE A 157 -12.89 1.24 -3.63
N TYR A 158 -14.09 1.47 -3.09
CA TYR A 158 -14.39 1.30 -1.67
C TYR A 158 -14.08 -0.13 -1.19
N VAL A 159 -14.62 -1.15 -1.85
CA VAL A 159 -14.41 -2.55 -1.47
C VAL A 159 -12.95 -2.98 -1.60
N SER A 160 -12.21 -2.44 -2.57
CA SER A 160 -10.78 -2.70 -2.72
C SER A 160 -9.98 -2.40 -1.45
N LYS A 161 -10.43 -1.45 -0.60
CA LYS A 161 -9.73 -1.11 0.65
C LYS A 161 -9.72 -2.24 1.66
N VAL A 162 -10.73 -3.11 1.64
CA VAL A 162 -10.74 -4.35 2.43
C VAL A 162 -9.68 -5.33 1.89
N VAL A 163 -9.55 -5.42 0.57
CA VAL A 163 -8.50 -6.26 -0.06
C VAL A 163 -7.10 -5.71 0.29
N GLU A 164 -6.93 -4.39 0.31
CA GLU A 164 -5.67 -3.74 0.70
C GLU A 164 -5.30 -3.99 2.19
N TRP A 165 -6.25 -4.35 3.06
CA TRP A 165 -5.89 -4.77 4.43
C TRP A 165 -4.99 -6.02 4.45
N LEU A 166 -5.03 -6.86 3.42
CA LEU A 166 -4.10 -7.97 3.25
C LEU A 166 -2.63 -7.52 3.13
N ASP A 167 -2.36 -6.28 2.72
CA ASP A 167 -1.00 -5.71 2.78
C ASP A 167 -0.46 -5.79 4.20
N THR A 168 -1.29 -5.41 5.16
CA THR A 168 -0.95 -5.43 6.59
C THR A 168 -0.74 -6.86 7.08
N VAL A 169 -1.62 -7.78 6.67
CA VAL A 169 -1.52 -9.20 7.02
C VAL A 169 -0.22 -9.79 6.49
N ILE A 170 0.12 -9.57 5.21
CA ILE A 170 1.37 -10.05 4.61
C ILE A 170 2.60 -9.44 5.30
N MET A 171 2.57 -8.15 5.66
CA MET A 171 3.64 -7.52 6.42
C MET A 171 3.84 -8.17 7.79
N LEU A 172 2.75 -8.50 8.49
CA LEU A 172 2.78 -9.16 9.80
C LEU A 172 3.26 -10.61 9.72
N LEU A 173 2.77 -11.39 8.74
CA LEU A 173 3.20 -12.78 8.52
C LEU A 173 4.69 -12.88 8.17
N LYS A 174 5.22 -11.89 7.44
CA LYS A 174 6.66 -11.76 7.15
C LYS A 174 7.48 -11.19 8.31
N GLN A 175 6.84 -10.89 9.44
CA GLN A 175 7.44 -10.22 10.61
C GLN A 175 8.10 -8.88 10.27
N ASN A 176 7.58 -8.15 9.28
CA ASN A 176 8.09 -6.85 8.87
C ASN A 176 7.38 -5.70 9.59
N TYR A 177 7.44 -5.69 10.92
CA TYR A 177 6.72 -4.72 11.76
C TYR A 177 7.11 -3.27 11.50
N ARG A 178 8.31 -3.02 10.95
CA ARG A 178 8.77 -1.69 10.57
C ARG A 178 7.90 -1.03 9.50
N GLN A 179 7.20 -1.83 8.68
CA GLN A 179 6.27 -1.32 7.66
C GLN A 179 4.88 -1.00 8.21
N VAL A 180 4.45 -1.67 9.29
CA VAL A 180 3.15 -1.43 9.95
C VAL A 180 3.26 -0.23 10.88
N THR A 181 3.41 0.95 10.27
CA THR A 181 3.55 2.24 10.96
C THR A 181 2.18 2.81 11.37
N PHE A 182 2.19 3.84 12.23
CA PHE A 182 0.98 4.61 12.52
C PHE A 182 0.33 5.16 11.25
N LEU A 183 1.12 5.74 10.34
CA LEU A 183 0.62 6.26 9.06
C LEU A 183 -0.10 5.18 8.24
N HIS A 184 0.47 3.96 8.19
CA HIS A 184 -0.13 2.82 7.49
C HIS A 184 -1.50 2.46 8.07
N VAL A 185 -1.58 2.19 9.38
CA VAL A 185 -2.83 1.78 10.03
C VAL A 185 -3.85 2.90 10.03
N TYR A 186 -3.44 4.14 10.27
CA TYR A 186 -4.29 5.33 10.15
C TYR A 186 -4.92 5.37 8.75
N HIS A 187 -4.08 5.37 7.71
CA HIS A 187 -4.55 5.46 6.33
C HIS A 187 -5.51 4.32 5.96
N HIS A 188 -5.13 3.06 6.16
CA HIS A 188 -5.95 1.90 5.78
C HIS A 188 -7.25 1.79 6.56
N THR A 189 -7.31 2.33 7.79
CA THR A 189 -8.55 2.37 8.57
C THR A 189 -9.45 3.53 8.11
N THR A 190 -8.91 4.74 8.04
CA THR A 190 -9.71 5.93 7.73
C THR A 190 -10.15 5.95 6.27
N ILE A 191 -9.30 5.52 5.32
CA ILE A 191 -9.67 5.51 3.89
C ILE A 191 -10.90 4.63 3.64
N PHE A 192 -10.99 3.48 4.32
CA PHE A 192 -12.15 2.60 4.22
C PHE A 192 -13.43 3.30 4.68
N VAL A 193 -13.40 3.94 5.85
CA VAL A 193 -14.55 4.68 6.40
C VAL A 193 -14.94 5.86 5.51
N LEU A 194 -13.96 6.62 5.02
CA LEU A 194 -14.21 7.79 4.17
C LEU A 194 -14.87 7.41 2.85
N TRP A 195 -14.44 6.29 2.24
CA TRP A 195 -15.05 5.80 1.02
C TRP A 195 -16.39 5.13 1.24
N TRP A 196 -16.63 4.53 2.41
CA TRP A 196 -17.99 4.12 2.82
C TRP A 196 -18.95 5.32 2.82
N VAL A 197 -18.56 6.44 3.46
CA VAL A 197 -19.38 7.67 3.48
C VAL A 197 -19.57 8.21 2.05
N ALA A 198 -18.52 8.25 1.23
CA ALA A 198 -18.62 8.75 -0.15
C ALA A 198 -19.54 7.87 -1.02
N SER A 199 -19.43 6.54 -0.92
CA SER A 199 -20.28 5.59 -1.63
C SER A 199 -21.74 5.66 -1.19
N LEU A 200 -22.00 5.97 0.09
CA LEU A 200 -23.35 6.15 0.62
C LEU A 200 -23.98 7.46 0.16
N LEU A 201 -23.26 8.58 0.31
CA LEU A 201 -23.80 9.92 0.11
C LEU A 201 -23.80 10.38 -1.35
N ALA A 202 -22.76 10.05 -2.12
CA ALA A 202 -22.60 10.51 -3.49
C ALA A 202 -21.59 9.63 -4.29
N PRO A 203 -21.98 8.40 -4.68
CA PRO A 203 -21.13 7.43 -5.39
C PRO A 203 -20.89 7.86 -6.85
N GLY A 204 -20.13 8.93 -7.05
CA GLY A 204 -19.91 9.55 -8.36
C GLY A 204 -19.51 11.02 -8.21
N GLY A 205 -19.81 11.84 -9.21
CA GLY A 205 -19.47 13.27 -9.22
C GLY A 205 -18.00 13.49 -8.92
N GLU A 206 -17.68 14.50 -8.11
CA GLU A 206 -16.30 14.89 -7.77
C GLU A 206 -15.42 13.79 -7.17
N SER A 207 -16.01 12.75 -6.55
CA SER A 207 -15.22 11.63 -6.02
C SER A 207 -14.49 10.83 -7.11
N TYR A 208 -14.95 10.88 -8.37
CA TYR A 208 -14.33 10.17 -9.49
C TYR A 208 -12.85 10.52 -9.64
N TYR A 209 -12.50 11.80 -9.49
CA TYR A 209 -11.14 12.31 -9.71
C TYR A 209 -10.19 11.71 -8.67
N SER A 210 -10.60 11.77 -7.40
CA SER A 210 -9.82 11.24 -6.29
C SER A 210 -9.62 9.72 -6.39
N ALA A 211 -10.66 8.95 -6.75
CA ALA A 211 -10.54 7.50 -6.96
C ALA A 211 -9.68 7.15 -8.17
N MET A 212 -9.84 7.88 -9.28
CA MET A 212 -9.09 7.69 -10.52
C MET A 212 -7.60 7.92 -10.32
N VAL A 213 -7.21 9.07 -9.75
CA VAL A 213 -5.80 9.40 -9.52
C VAL A 213 -5.18 8.48 -8.46
N ASN A 214 -5.92 8.14 -7.39
CA ASN A 214 -5.45 7.16 -6.40
C ASN A 214 -5.16 5.80 -7.04
N SER A 215 -6.11 5.30 -7.82
CA SER A 215 -5.95 4.03 -8.53
C SER A 215 -4.75 4.10 -9.50
N GLY A 216 -4.58 5.21 -10.22
CA GLY A 216 -3.43 5.44 -11.08
C GLY A 216 -2.09 5.36 -10.34
N VAL A 217 -1.98 5.96 -9.15
CA VAL A 217 -0.77 5.83 -8.32
C VAL A 217 -0.60 4.40 -7.78
N HIS A 218 -1.69 3.73 -7.42
CA HIS A 218 -1.68 2.34 -6.95
C HIS A 218 -1.24 1.35 -8.04
N VAL A 219 -1.51 1.62 -9.32
CA VAL A 219 -0.94 0.86 -10.45
C VAL A 219 0.59 0.82 -10.35
N PHE A 220 1.23 1.99 -10.18
CA PHE A 220 2.68 2.06 -10.08
C PHE A 220 3.22 1.46 -8.78
N MET A 221 2.53 1.68 -7.65
CA MET A 221 2.94 1.17 -6.35
C MET A 221 2.89 -0.36 -6.29
N TYR A 222 1.76 -0.97 -6.64
CA TYR A 222 1.61 -2.43 -6.63
C TYR A 222 2.39 -3.10 -7.75
N GLY A 223 2.50 -2.46 -8.92
CA GLY A 223 3.39 -2.90 -9.99
C GLY A 223 4.84 -2.96 -9.53
N TYR A 224 5.31 -1.93 -8.81
CA TYR A 224 6.63 -1.93 -8.18
C TYR A 224 6.78 -3.10 -7.21
N TYR A 225 5.86 -3.29 -6.25
CA TYR A 225 5.98 -4.37 -5.27
C TYR A 225 5.97 -5.76 -5.93
N PHE A 226 5.10 -5.98 -6.92
CA PHE A 226 5.09 -7.21 -7.71
C PHE A 226 6.46 -7.46 -8.39
N LEU A 227 6.98 -6.46 -9.12
CA LEU A 227 8.26 -6.58 -9.81
C LEU A 227 9.43 -6.81 -8.84
N THR A 228 9.40 -6.24 -7.65
CA THR A 228 10.43 -6.49 -6.63
C THR A 228 10.42 -7.90 -6.07
N LEU A 229 9.26 -8.59 -6.10
CA LEU A 229 9.16 -10.01 -5.70
C LEU A 229 9.52 -10.94 -6.87
N LEU A 230 9.24 -10.53 -8.10
CA LEU A 230 9.59 -11.28 -9.31
C LEU A 230 11.10 -11.25 -9.59
N PHE A 231 11.72 -10.07 -9.44
CA PHE A 231 13.15 -9.83 -9.67
C PHE A 231 13.86 -9.46 -8.36
N PRO A 232 14.26 -10.44 -7.53
CA PRO A 232 14.88 -10.18 -6.23
C PRO A 232 16.31 -9.62 -6.36
N SER A 233 17.01 -9.87 -7.46
CA SER A 233 18.38 -9.43 -7.74
C SER A 233 18.60 -9.15 -9.23
N GLY A 234 19.67 -8.42 -9.55
CA GLY A 234 20.06 -8.09 -10.92
C GLY A 234 19.64 -6.70 -11.39
N MET A 235 19.87 -6.41 -12.67
CA MET A 235 19.71 -5.06 -13.25
C MET A 235 18.31 -4.46 -13.04
N VAL A 236 17.26 -5.28 -13.18
CA VAL A 236 15.87 -4.84 -12.97
C VAL A 236 15.66 -4.38 -11.52
N ARG A 237 16.21 -5.11 -10.54
CA ARG A 237 16.13 -4.73 -9.12
C ARG A 237 16.81 -3.39 -8.85
N ASP A 238 17.96 -3.14 -9.47
CA ASP A 238 18.71 -1.90 -9.31
C ASP A 238 17.95 -0.70 -9.89
N VAL A 239 17.31 -0.89 -11.05
CA VAL A 239 16.41 0.11 -11.63
C VAL A 239 15.24 0.38 -10.68
N LEU A 240 14.54 -0.65 -10.22
CA LEU A 240 13.41 -0.51 -9.30
C LEU A 240 13.79 0.26 -8.03
N ASN A 241 14.97 0.00 -7.44
CA ASN A 241 15.42 0.72 -6.25
C ASN A 241 15.47 2.25 -6.44
N LYS A 242 15.76 2.73 -7.65
CA LYS A 242 15.73 4.16 -8.00
C LYS A 242 14.30 4.70 -8.16
N PHE A 243 13.35 3.87 -8.61
CA PHE A 243 11.95 4.25 -8.81
C PHE A 243 11.14 4.45 -7.52
N LYS A 244 11.63 3.98 -6.36
CA LYS A 244 10.94 4.15 -5.07
C LYS A 244 10.62 5.61 -4.74
N PHE A 245 11.52 6.54 -5.11
CA PHE A 245 11.32 7.97 -4.89
C PHE A 245 10.19 8.54 -5.78
N VAL A 246 10.08 8.06 -7.02
CA VAL A 246 9.03 8.49 -7.97
C VAL A 246 7.65 8.12 -7.45
N ILE A 247 7.48 6.91 -6.90
CA ILE A 247 6.21 6.45 -6.31
C ILE A 247 5.81 7.37 -5.15
N THR A 248 6.75 7.65 -4.23
CA THR A 248 6.46 8.50 -3.07
C THR A 248 6.12 9.93 -3.48
N LYS A 249 6.80 10.47 -4.51
CA LYS A 249 6.47 11.78 -5.09
C LYS A 249 5.12 11.78 -5.80
N GLY A 250 4.77 10.70 -6.50
CA GLY A 250 3.45 10.51 -7.10
C GLY A 250 2.32 10.57 -6.07
N GLN A 251 2.47 9.89 -4.94
CA GLN A 251 1.51 9.95 -3.82
C GLN A 251 1.35 11.38 -3.27
N MET A 252 2.45 12.11 -3.08
CA MET A 252 2.38 13.51 -2.62
C MET A 252 1.73 14.44 -3.63
N CYS A 253 2.03 14.23 -4.91
CA CYS A 253 1.44 14.97 -6.02
C CYS A 253 -0.08 14.76 -6.06
N GLN A 254 -0.53 13.51 -5.95
CA GLN A 254 -1.95 13.17 -5.85
C GLN A 254 -2.64 13.90 -4.68
N PHE A 255 -2.09 13.84 -3.47
CA PHE A 255 -2.74 14.50 -2.32
C PHE A 255 -2.83 16.01 -2.50
N THR A 256 -1.81 16.60 -3.14
CA THR A 256 -1.80 18.02 -3.48
C THR A 256 -2.90 18.34 -4.49
N PHE A 257 -3.03 17.57 -5.57
CA PHE A 257 -4.06 17.82 -6.58
C PHE A 257 -5.49 17.62 -6.04
N ASN A 258 -5.72 16.60 -5.22
CA ASN A 258 -7.02 16.41 -4.56
C ASN A 258 -7.34 17.55 -3.58
N CYS A 259 -6.32 18.13 -2.94
CA CYS A 259 -6.48 19.32 -2.10
C CYS A 259 -6.86 20.54 -2.95
N VAL A 260 -6.16 20.77 -4.07
CA VAL A 260 -6.47 21.86 -5.01
C VAL A 260 -7.88 21.72 -5.58
N GLN A 261 -8.29 20.52 -5.98
CA GLN A 261 -9.67 20.22 -6.41
C GLN A 261 -10.67 20.69 -5.34
N SER A 262 -10.50 20.23 -4.10
CA SER A 262 -11.44 20.57 -3.04
C SER A 262 -11.47 22.07 -2.75
N VAL A 263 -10.32 22.75 -2.75
CA VAL A 263 -10.24 24.20 -2.58
C VAL A 263 -10.93 24.94 -3.74
N TYR A 264 -10.74 24.49 -4.98
CA TYR A 264 -11.40 25.08 -6.13
C TYR A 264 -12.92 24.98 -6.02
N ASP A 265 -13.46 23.79 -5.74
CA ASP A 265 -14.90 23.60 -5.59
C ASP A 265 -15.46 24.33 -4.36
N LEU A 266 -14.69 24.43 -3.29
CA LEU A 266 -15.13 25.11 -2.07
C LEU A 266 -15.00 26.62 -2.12
N LEU A 267 -14.08 27.22 -2.87
CA LEU A 267 -13.84 28.67 -2.81
C LEU A 267 -14.09 29.39 -4.14
N TRP A 268 -13.87 28.74 -5.28
CA TRP A 268 -14.03 29.37 -6.60
C TRP A 268 -15.40 29.10 -7.23
N VAL A 269 -16.01 27.95 -6.95
CA VAL A 269 -17.35 27.64 -7.45
C VAL A 269 -18.40 28.33 -6.57
N PRO A 270 -19.26 29.21 -7.14
CA PRO A 270 -20.37 29.81 -6.40
C PRO A 270 -21.26 28.75 -5.75
N ARG A 271 -21.76 29.02 -4.53
CA ARG A 271 -22.50 28.02 -3.74
C ARG A 271 -23.77 27.51 -4.41
N ASP A 272 -24.45 28.38 -5.16
CA ASP A 272 -25.62 28.07 -5.97
C ASP A 272 -25.30 27.17 -7.18
N LYS A 273 -24.02 27.10 -7.59
CA LYS A 273 -23.53 26.31 -8.73
C LYS A 273 -22.74 25.07 -8.33
N LEU A 274 -22.54 24.86 -7.02
CA LEU A 274 -21.83 23.68 -6.52
C LEU A 274 -22.72 22.45 -6.70
N LYS A 275 -22.26 21.48 -7.49
CA LYS A 275 -23.03 20.29 -7.86
C LYS A 275 -22.79 19.08 -6.97
N TYR A 276 -21.81 19.17 -6.06
CA TYR A 276 -21.39 18.06 -5.21
C TYR A 276 -21.54 18.39 -3.72
N SER A 277 -21.56 17.34 -2.88
CA SER A 277 -21.72 17.51 -1.44
C SER A 277 -20.56 18.31 -0.84
N SER A 278 -20.88 19.49 -0.29
CA SER A 278 -19.90 20.32 0.41
C SER A 278 -19.27 19.58 1.60
N VAL A 279 -20.03 18.73 2.29
CA VAL A 279 -19.52 17.92 3.41
C VAL A 279 -18.40 16.99 2.94
N LEU A 280 -18.61 16.28 1.82
CA LEU A 280 -17.60 15.38 1.26
C LEU A 280 -16.35 16.13 0.79
N LEU A 281 -16.50 17.34 0.25
CA LEU A 281 -15.37 18.18 -0.14
C LEU A 281 -14.54 18.64 1.06
N HIS A 282 -15.18 19.06 2.16
CA HIS A 282 -14.48 19.42 3.40
C HIS A 282 -13.74 18.21 3.99
N ILE A 283 -14.39 17.05 4.01
CA ILE A 283 -13.78 15.79 4.44
C ILE A 283 -12.54 15.49 3.58
N LEU A 284 -12.65 15.58 2.25
CA LEU A 284 -11.54 15.39 1.32
C LEU A 284 -10.38 16.35 1.63
N PHE A 285 -10.67 17.64 1.80
CA PHE A 285 -9.66 18.67 2.08
C PHE A 285 -8.87 18.35 3.34
N TRP A 286 -9.57 18.20 4.48
CA TRP A 286 -8.91 17.95 5.76
C TRP A 286 -8.15 16.62 5.77
N TYR A 287 -8.68 15.61 5.08
CA TYR A 287 -7.99 14.34 4.97
C TYR A 287 -6.71 14.46 4.13
N MET A 288 -6.71 15.17 3.01
CA MET A 288 -5.49 15.42 2.22
C MET A 288 -4.43 16.19 3.02
N ILE A 289 -4.84 17.19 3.81
CA ILE A 289 -3.92 17.90 4.72
C ILE A 289 -3.30 16.94 5.73
N SER A 290 -4.11 16.06 6.34
CA SER A 290 -3.61 15.06 7.30
C SER A 290 -2.58 14.12 6.67
N LEU A 291 -2.83 13.63 5.45
CA LEU A 291 -1.92 12.73 4.74
C LEU A 291 -0.63 13.43 4.31
N LEU A 292 -0.71 14.67 3.82
CA LEU A 292 0.46 15.49 3.50
C LEU A 292 1.35 15.72 4.72
N ALA A 293 0.75 16.02 5.88
CA ALA A 293 1.49 16.18 7.13
C ALA A 293 2.18 14.89 7.58
N LEU A 294 1.45 13.76 7.57
CA LEU A 294 1.99 12.46 8.01
C LEU A 294 3.08 11.93 7.07
N PHE A 295 2.89 12.04 5.75
CA PHE A 295 3.93 11.68 4.79
C PHE A 295 5.12 12.65 4.82
N GLY A 296 4.88 13.94 5.02
CA GLY A 296 5.94 14.93 5.23
C GLY A 296 6.81 14.57 6.43
N ASN A 297 6.20 14.17 7.54
CA ASN A 297 6.91 13.66 8.72
C ASN A 297 7.66 12.35 8.43
N PHE A 298 7.04 11.41 7.73
CA PHE A 298 7.69 10.16 7.31
C PHE A 298 8.96 10.41 6.47
N LEU A 299 8.87 11.29 5.47
CA LEU A 299 9.99 11.66 4.61
C LEU A 299 11.11 12.36 5.39
N LYS A 300 10.78 13.27 6.31
CA LYS A 300 11.75 13.94 7.19
C LYS A 300 12.51 12.92 8.05
N ARG A 301 11.78 11.98 8.68
CA ARG A 301 12.38 10.91 9.50
C ARG A 301 13.30 10.01 8.68
N GLN A 302 12.88 9.63 7.48
CA GLN A 302 13.70 8.79 6.59
C GLN A 302 15.01 9.49 6.21
N LYS A 303 14.96 10.78 5.84
CA LYS A 303 16.16 11.56 5.51
C LYS A 303 17.09 11.70 6.72
N SER A 304 16.57 12.00 7.91
CA SER A 304 17.40 12.10 9.12
C SER A 304 18.08 10.77 9.48
N SER A 305 17.41 9.65 9.25
CA SER A 305 17.97 8.32 9.50
C SER A 305 19.11 7.99 8.53
N HIS A 306 18.98 8.35 7.25
CA HIS A 306 20.06 8.15 6.27
C HIS A 306 21.27 9.01 6.62
N ARG A 307 21.05 10.30 6.92
CA ARG A 307 22.14 11.20 7.33
C ARG A 307 22.91 10.67 8.54
N ARG A 308 22.21 10.16 9.56
CA ARG A 308 22.86 9.56 10.74
C ARG A 308 23.68 8.31 10.39
N ALA A 309 23.19 7.47 9.48
CA ALA A 309 23.91 6.29 9.02
C ALA A 309 25.17 6.67 8.23
N ASP A 310 25.07 7.69 7.35
CA ASP A 310 26.21 8.20 6.58
C ASP A 310 27.28 8.81 7.49
N THR A 311 26.87 9.59 8.50
CA THR A 311 27.80 10.15 9.49
C THR A 311 28.47 9.04 10.31
N ALA A 312 27.72 8.05 10.79
CA ALA A 312 28.29 6.93 11.55
C ALA A 312 29.28 6.11 10.70
N ALA A 313 28.98 5.88 9.42
CA ALA A 313 29.87 5.18 8.50
C ALA A 313 31.16 5.99 8.22
N ALA A 314 31.04 7.32 8.10
CA ALA A 314 32.20 8.20 7.94
C ALA A 314 33.08 8.23 9.20
N SER A 315 32.48 8.27 10.40
CA SER A 315 33.22 8.20 11.67
C SER A 315 33.94 6.86 11.83
N ALA A 316 33.27 5.73 11.54
CA ALA A 316 33.87 4.40 11.62
C ALA A 316 35.05 4.21 10.63
N ALA A 317 34.95 4.76 9.41
CA ALA A 317 36.05 4.76 8.46
C ALA A 317 37.24 5.62 8.93
N THR A 318 36.98 6.68 9.69
CA THR A 318 38.02 7.56 10.25
C THR A 318 38.76 6.88 11.41
N GLU A 319 38.04 6.20 12.29
CA GLU A 319 38.62 5.41 13.40
C GLU A 319 39.47 4.23 12.89
N ASP A 320 39.02 3.49 11.86
CA ASP A 320 39.79 2.40 11.24
C ASP A 320 41.09 2.90 10.55
N THR A 321 41.08 4.16 10.10
CA THR A 321 42.28 4.80 9.55
C THR A 321 43.27 5.22 10.64
N MET A 322 42.79 5.60 11.83
CA MET A 322 43.63 6.00 12.97
C MET A 322 44.09 4.83 13.85
N ALA A 323 43.40 3.68 13.81
CA ALA A 323 43.73 2.49 14.61
C ALA A 323 44.85 1.62 14.01
N LYS A 324 45.39 1.94 12.82
CA LYS A 324 46.60 1.29 12.30
C LYS A 324 47.83 1.86 13.01
N PRO A 325 48.59 1.05 13.79
CA PRO A 325 49.82 1.53 14.39
C PRO A 325 50.81 1.88 13.28
N CYS A 326 51.50 3.00 13.43
CA CYS A 326 52.64 3.38 12.62
C CYS A 326 53.81 2.43 12.91
N GLY A 327 53.72 1.20 12.41
CA GLY A 327 54.78 0.21 12.41
C GLY A 327 55.78 0.52 11.30
N HIS A 328 57.07 0.43 11.64
CA HIS A 328 58.23 0.74 10.83
C HIS A 328 58.10 0.54 9.30
N ARG A 329 58.59 1.54 8.57
CA ARG A 329 59.06 1.42 7.19
C ARG A 329 60.03 0.26 7.08
N THR A 330 59.66 -0.76 6.32
CA THR A 330 60.61 -1.47 5.45
C THR A 330 60.08 -1.42 4.03
N ASP A 331 61.03 -1.12 3.14
CA ASP A 331 60.92 -0.91 1.71
C ASP A 331 60.28 -2.09 0.97
N GLY A 332 59.59 -1.80 -0.13
CA GLY A 332 59.06 -2.80 -1.06
C GLY A 332 57.54 -2.75 -1.29
N THR A 333 57.16 -2.49 -2.54
CA THR A 333 55.81 -2.57 -3.14
C THR A 333 54.83 -1.41 -2.89
N ARG A 334 55.06 -0.37 -3.70
CA ARG A 334 54.13 0.72 -4.00
C ARG A 334 52.96 0.18 -4.83
N GLY A 335 51.74 0.23 -4.27
CA GLY A 335 50.52 0.11 -5.07
C GLY A 335 49.33 -0.50 -4.33
N LYS A 336 48.55 0.33 -3.63
CA LYS A 336 47.10 0.20 -3.31
C LYS A 336 46.74 1.09 -2.12
N ALA A 337 46.84 2.40 -2.27
CA ALA A 337 46.20 3.37 -1.37
C ALA A 337 45.23 4.19 -2.22
N GLY A 338 43.93 3.86 -2.14
CA GLY A 338 42.88 4.49 -2.94
C GLY A 338 41.82 3.54 -3.51
N MET A 339 41.52 2.41 -2.84
CA MET A 339 40.43 1.53 -3.28
C MET A 339 39.11 1.92 -2.60
N THR A 340 38.10 2.16 -3.43
CA THR A 340 36.71 2.38 -3.00
C THR A 340 36.16 1.13 -2.30
N ARG A 341 35.12 1.28 -1.45
CA ARG A 341 34.50 0.17 -0.69
C ARG A 341 34.13 -1.05 -1.57
N VAL A 342 33.72 -0.79 -2.82
CA VAL A 342 33.37 -1.83 -3.81
C VAL A 342 34.60 -2.65 -4.22
N GLN A 343 35.75 -2.00 -4.40
CA GLN A 343 37.00 -2.65 -4.76
C GLN A 343 37.54 -3.50 -3.60
N LEU A 344 37.30 -3.08 -2.35
CA LEU A 344 37.70 -3.82 -1.16
C LEU A 344 36.84 -5.06 -0.93
N GLU A 345 35.52 -4.97 -1.16
CA GLU A 345 34.62 -6.13 -1.09
C GLU A 345 34.92 -7.16 -2.19
N LYS A 346 35.27 -6.69 -3.40
CA LYS A 346 35.70 -7.58 -4.49
C LYS A 346 36.97 -8.34 -4.14
N LEU A 347 37.96 -7.65 -3.57
CA LEU A 347 39.23 -8.27 -3.14
C LEU A 347 39.03 -9.28 -2.00
N LYS A 348 38.15 -8.98 -1.05
CA LYS A 348 37.78 -9.93 0.02
C LYS A 348 37.06 -11.16 -0.54
N SER A 349 36.21 -10.99 -1.56
CA SER A 349 35.53 -12.11 -2.20
C SER A 349 36.48 -13.02 -2.99
N GLU A 350 37.48 -12.43 -3.65
CA GLU A 350 38.51 -13.15 -4.39
C GLU A 350 39.42 -13.94 -3.44
N GLN A 351 39.85 -13.33 -2.33
CA GLN A 351 40.65 -14.01 -1.30
C GLN A 351 39.87 -15.13 -0.60
N ALA A 352 38.57 -14.96 -0.34
CA ALA A 352 37.74 -16.01 0.24
C ALA A 352 37.55 -17.21 -0.72
N ALA A 353 37.43 -16.95 -2.03
CA ALA A 353 37.34 -18.00 -3.04
C ALA A 353 38.66 -18.77 -3.20
N GLU A 354 39.79 -18.09 -3.08
CA GLU A 354 41.13 -18.69 -3.12
C GLU A 354 41.39 -19.57 -1.88
N LEU A 355 40.99 -19.11 -0.69
CA LEU A 355 41.07 -19.90 0.54
C LEU A 355 40.24 -21.19 0.45
N GLN A 356 39.03 -21.10 -0.15
CA GLN A 356 38.18 -22.28 -0.38
C GLN A 356 38.76 -23.25 -1.42
N ARG A 357 39.48 -22.76 -2.44
CA ARG A 357 40.22 -23.61 -3.38
C ARG A 357 41.35 -24.38 -2.68
N LEU A 358 42.17 -23.68 -1.90
CA LEU A 358 43.28 -24.30 -1.15
C LEU A 358 42.78 -25.32 -0.12
N THR A 359 41.64 -25.06 0.52
CA THR A 359 41.02 -26.01 1.46
C THR A 359 40.48 -27.26 0.75
N ARG A 360 40.01 -27.13 -0.50
CA ARG A 360 39.58 -28.28 -1.33
C ARG A 360 40.76 -29.10 -1.85
N GLU A 361 41.86 -28.47 -2.19
CA GLU A 361 43.08 -29.15 -2.64
C GLU A 361 43.79 -29.88 -1.48
N SER A 362 43.71 -29.35 -0.26
CA SER A 362 44.19 -30.04 0.95
C SER A 362 43.30 -31.20 1.40
N GLY A 363 42.06 -31.30 0.93
CA GLY A 363 41.08 -32.31 1.35
C GLY A 363 41.12 -33.64 0.58
N ASN A 364 42.00 -33.78 -0.42
CA ASN A 364 42.05 -34.98 -1.27
C ASN A 364 43.35 -35.81 -1.09
N GLY A 365 44.08 -35.58 0.00
CA GLY A 365 45.34 -36.28 0.31
C GLY A 365 45.27 -37.07 1.61
N LYS A 366 45.15 -38.39 1.46
CA LYS A 366 45.45 -39.45 2.45
C LYS A 366 44.45 -39.63 3.60
N GLY A 367 43.65 -40.69 3.45
CA GLY A 367 43.27 -41.52 4.58
C GLY A 367 44.50 -42.24 5.15
N GLN A 368 44.66 -42.19 6.46
CA GLN A 368 45.38 -43.21 7.22
C GLN A 368 44.83 -43.21 8.65
N ASN A 369 44.25 -44.35 9.02
CA ASN A 369 43.90 -44.73 10.39
C ASN A 369 45.11 -44.58 11.31
N VAL A 370 44.97 -43.84 12.41
CA VAL A 370 45.70 -44.14 13.64
C VAL A 370 44.76 -43.89 14.83
N SER A 371 44.42 -44.99 15.51
CA SER A 371 43.85 -45.03 16.86
C SER A 371 44.93 -44.61 17.85
N VAL A 372 44.61 -43.72 18.82
CA VAL A 372 45.39 -43.61 20.06
C VAL A 372 44.44 -43.31 21.22
N ASP A 373 44.17 -44.38 21.96
CA ASP A 373 43.88 -44.39 23.39
C ASP A 373 45.18 -44.12 24.17
N THR A 374 45.07 -43.67 25.43
CA THR A 374 46.05 -43.78 26.55
C THR A 374 46.95 -42.58 26.93
N MET A 375 46.71 -42.08 28.16
CA MET A 375 47.61 -41.60 29.24
C MET A 375 48.67 -40.51 28.96
N ALA A 376 48.66 -39.38 29.69
CA ALA A 376 49.10 -39.16 31.08
C ALA A 376 50.63 -39.08 31.29
N ARG A 377 51.01 -37.99 31.99
CA ARG A 377 52.26 -37.68 32.70
C ARG A 377 53.38 -36.95 31.95
N ASN A 378 53.78 -35.87 32.64
CA ASN A 378 54.96 -35.00 32.57
C ASN A 378 54.98 -33.91 31.51
#